data_AF-C0J407-F1
#
_entry.id   AF-C0J407-F1
#
_cell.length_a   1.000
_cell.length_b   1.000
_cell.length_c   1.000
_cell.angle_alpha   90.00
_cell.angle_beta   90.00
_cell.angle_gamma   90.00
#
_symmetry.space_group_name_H-M   'P 1'
#
loop_
_entity.id
_entity.type
_entity.pdbx_description
1 polymer ?
#
loop_
_entity_poly.entity_id
_entity_poly.type
_entity_poly.pdbx_seq_one_letter_code
_entity_poly.pdbx_strand_id
1 'polypeptide(L)'
;SCWSFSAIGNIEGQWAAAGNPLTSLSEQMLVSCDSKDNGCGGGLMDNAFEWIVKENSGKVYTEKSYPYVSGGGEEPACKPHGHEVGATITGHVDIPHDEDAIAKYLADNGPVAVAVDATTFMSYSGGVVTSCTSEALNHGVLLVGYNDSSKPPYWIIKN
;
A
#
# COMPACT_ATOMS: atom_id res chain seq x y z
N SER A 1 -1.31 -11.07 1.14
CA SER A 1 -1.80 -9.91 0.37
C SER A 1 -1.34 -8.55 0.92
N CYS A 2 -0.30 -8.43 1.76
CA CYS A 2 0.12 -7.12 2.31
C CYS A 2 0.50 -6.08 1.25
N TRP A 3 1.11 -6.53 0.15
CA TRP A 3 1.41 -5.72 -1.03
C TRP A 3 0.20 -4.97 -1.58
N SER A 4 -0.98 -5.61 -1.63
CA SER A 4 -2.20 -4.97 -2.13
C SER A 4 -2.70 -3.90 -1.17
N PHE A 5 -2.66 -4.14 0.14
CA PHE A 5 -3.03 -3.15 1.16
C PHE A 5 -2.09 -1.95 1.17
N SER A 6 -0.79 -2.17 0.98
CA SER A 6 0.20 -1.08 0.86
C SER A 6 -0.06 -0.22 -0.37
N ALA A 7 -0.26 -0.85 -1.54
CA ALA A 7 -0.57 -0.14 -2.78
C ALA A 7 -1.91 0.61 -2.70
N ILE A 8 -2.98 -0.03 -2.25
CA ILE A 8 -4.30 0.59 -2.13
C ILE A 8 -4.28 1.73 -1.11
N GLY A 9 -3.70 1.52 0.07
CA GLY A 9 -3.60 2.57 1.09
C GLY A 9 -2.81 3.80 0.61
N ASN A 10 -1.79 3.61 -0.23
CA ASN A 10 -1.11 4.72 -0.90
C ASN A 10 -2.07 5.46 -1.83
N ILE A 11 -2.81 4.75 -2.70
CA ILE A 11 -3.75 5.38 -3.64
C ILE A 11 -4.86 6.13 -2.90
N GLU A 12 -5.40 5.58 -1.80
CA GLU A 12 -6.38 6.28 -0.94
C GLU A 12 -5.83 7.61 -0.43
N GLY A 13 -4.59 7.60 0.08
CA GLY A 13 -3.90 8.79 0.58
C GLY A 13 -3.63 9.82 -0.52
N GLN A 14 -3.10 9.37 -1.67
CA GLN A 14 -2.81 10.23 -2.82
C GLN A 14 -4.09 10.83 -3.42
N TRP A 15 -5.17 10.04 -3.51
CA TRP A 15 -6.46 10.50 -4.01
C TRP A 15 -7.07 11.60 -3.13
N ALA A 16 -7.00 11.43 -1.81
CA ALA A 16 -7.43 12.44 -0.85
C ALA A 16 -6.55 13.69 -0.89
N ALA A 17 -5.22 13.54 -1.00
CA ALA A 17 -4.27 14.65 -1.12
C ALA A 17 -4.49 15.47 -2.40
N ALA A 18 -5.00 14.85 -3.47
CA ALA A 18 -5.41 15.53 -4.70
C ALA A 18 -6.71 16.35 -4.57
N GLY A 19 -7.34 16.39 -3.38
CA GLY A 19 -8.55 17.18 -3.10
C GLY A 19 -9.86 16.43 -3.26
N ASN A 20 -9.81 15.10 -3.46
CA ASN A 20 -11.01 14.27 -3.50
C ASN A 20 -11.41 13.80 -2.08
N PRO A 21 -12.66 13.32 -1.89
CA PRO A 21 -13.05 12.69 -0.64
C PRO A 21 -12.21 11.44 -0.35
N LEU A 22 -11.81 11.28 0.91
CA LEU A 22 -11.18 10.05 1.39
C LEU A 22 -12.15 8.88 1.16
N THR A 23 -11.77 7.97 0.27
CA THR A 23 -12.62 6.87 -0.22
C THR A 23 -11.89 5.57 0.02
N SER A 24 -12.56 4.59 0.63
CA SER A 24 -11.99 3.26 0.81
C SER A 24 -12.00 2.48 -0.52
N LEU A 25 -10.85 1.93 -0.88
CA LEU A 25 -10.60 1.30 -2.18
C LEU A 25 -10.32 -0.20 -2.02
N SER A 26 -10.50 -0.95 -3.11
CA SER A 26 -10.54 -2.42 -3.07
C SER A 26 -9.16 -3.06 -3.20
N GLU A 27 -8.71 -3.75 -2.15
CA GLU A 27 -7.59 -4.68 -2.25
C GLU A 27 -7.94 -5.94 -3.02
N GLN A 28 -9.20 -6.39 -2.94
CA GLN A 28 -9.65 -7.60 -3.62
C GLN A 28 -9.51 -7.49 -5.13
N MET A 29 -9.66 -6.28 -5.69
CA MET A 29 -9.38 -6.02 -7.10
C MET A 29 -7.97 -6.49 -7.47
N LEU A 30 -6.95 -6.10 -6.69
CA LEU A 30 -5.58 -6.52 -6.94
C LEU A 30 -5.41 -8.02 -6.67
N VAL A 31 -5.86 -8.50 -5.51
CA VAL A 31 -5.66 -9.91 -5.11
C VAL A 31 -6.26 -10.88 -6.12
N SER A 32 -7.42 -10.57 -6.70
CA SER A 32 -8.11 -11.47 -7.63
C SER A 32 -7.78 -11.22 -9.11
N CYS A 33 -7.47 -9.98 -9.51
CA CYS A 33 -7.39 -9.59 -10.92
C CYS A 33 -5.99 -9.21 -11.41
N ASP A 34 -5.07 -8.85 -10.51
CA ASP A 34 -3.69 -8.58 -10.91
C ASP A 34 -3.02 -9.87 -11.37
N SER A 35 -2.71 -9.94 -12.67
CA SER A 35 -2.04 -11.08 -13.28
C SER A 35 -0.52 -11.02 -13.21
N LYS A 36 0.06 -9.95 -12.67
CA LYS A 36 1.51 -9.81 -12.46
C LYS A 36 1.96 -10.29 -11.10
N ASP A 37 1.10 -10.18 -10.11
CA ASP A 37 1.33 -10.64 -8.73
C ASP A 37 0.61 -11.97 -8.45
N ASN A 38 0.86 -12.54 -7.27
CA ASN A 38 0.45 -13.90 -6.91
C ASN A 38 -0.63 -13.91 -5.83
N GLY A 39 -1.54 -12.94 -5.83
CA GLY A 39 -2.67 -12.87 -4.90
C GLY A 39 -2.26 -12.99 -3.42
N CYS A 40 -2.75 -14.03 -2.75
CA CYS A 40 -2.42 -14.40 -1.38
C CYS A 40 -0.95 -14.84 -1.20
N GLY A 41 -0.31 -15.36 -2.26
CA GLY A 41 1.08 -15.82 -2.27
C GLY A 41 2.13 -14.70 -2.24
N GLY A 42 1.74 -13.44 -2.46
CA GLY A 42 2.62 -12.29 -2.42
C GLY A 42 2.62 -11.49 -3.72
N GLY A 43 3.31 -10.35 -3.70
CA GLY A 43 3.33 -9.39 -4.80
C GLY A 43 4.16 -8.16 -4.46
N LEU A 44 4.24 -7.24 -5.40
CA LEU A 44 5.00 -5.99 -5.28
C LEU A 44 4.08 -4.80 -5.54
N MET A 45 4.20 -3.74 -4.75
CA MET A 45 3.41 -2.53 -4.96
C MET A 45 3.63 -1.93 -6.35
N ASP A 46 4.87 -1.99 -6.88
CA ASP A 46 5.20 -1.49 -8.22
C ASP A 46 4.46 -2.25 -9.32
N ASN A 47 4.40 -3.59 -9.22
CA ASN A 47 3.63 -4.43 -10.13
C ASN A 47 2.14 -4.06 -10.08
N ALA A 48 1.58 -3.90 -8.88
CA ALA A 48 0.19 -3.50 -8.67
C ALA A 48 -0.11 -2.14 -9.32
N PHE A 49 0.73 -1.12 -9.09
CA PHE A 49 0.56 0.19 -9.72
C PHE A 49 0.65 0.10 -11.24
N GLU A 50 1.61 -0.67 -11.77
CA GLU A 50 1.77 -0.87 -13.19
C GLU A 50 0.57 -1.59 -13.82
N TRP A 51 0.06 -2.65 -13.16
CA TRP A 51 -1.12 -3.39 -13.58
C TRP A 51 -2.36 -2.49 -13.60
N ILE A 52 -2.59 -1.70 -12.55
CA ILE A 52 -3.72 -0.76 -12.50
C ILE A 52 -3.70 0.16 -13.72
N VAL A 53 -2.55 0.76 -14.02
CA VAL A 53 -2.41 1.72 -15.13
C VAL A 53 -2.54 1.04 -16.49
N LYS A 54 -1.84 -0.07 -16.71
CA LYS A 54 -1.72 -0.70 -18.03
C LYS A 54 -2.88 -1.61 -18.38
N GLU A 55 -3.42 -2.32 -17.40
CA GLU A 55 -4.37 -3.42 -17.62
C GLU A 55 -5.77 -3.07 -17.09
N ASN A 56 -5.88 -2.25 -16.04
CA ASN A 56 -7.17 -1.78 -15.51
C ASN A 56 -7.51 -0.33 -15.91
N SER A 57 -6.83 0.22 -16.92
CA SER A 57 -7.06 1.60 -17.43
C SER A 57 -6.96 2.70 -16.36
N GLY A 58 -6.06 2.51 -15.40
CA GLY A 58 -5.85 3.42 -14.28
C GLY A 58 -6.94 3.37 -13.20
N LYS A 59 -7.97 2.51 -13.32
CA LYS A 59 -9.12 2.51 -12.43
C LYS A 59 -8.86 1.69 -11.18
N VAL A 60 -9.34 2.20 -10.05
CA VAL A 60 -9.35 1.49 -8.78
C VAL A 60 -10.77 1.46 -8.25
N TYR A 61 -11.27 0.26 -7.93
CA TYR A 61 -12.64 0.09 -7.46
C TYR A 61 -12.78 0.47 -5.99
N THR A 62 -13.99 0.87 -5.58
CA THR A 62 -14.31 1.09 -4.16
C THR A 62 -14.38 -0.24 -3.43
N GLU A 63 -13.91 -0.27 -2.18
CA GLU A 63 -14.04 -1.45 -1.30
C GLU A 63 -15.50 -1.88 -1.16
N LYS A 64 -16.41 -0.91 -1.07
CA LYS A 64 -17.86 -1.16 -1.00
C LYS A 64 -18.39 -1.95 -2.20
N SER A 65 -17.88 -1.71 -3.41
CA SER A 65 -18.35 -2.38 -4.63
C SER A 65 -17.60 -3.67 -4.94
N TYR A 66 -16.38 -3.83 -4.42
CA TYR A 66 -15.56 -5.03 -4.55
C TYR A 66 -14.87 -5.35 -3.20
N PRO A 67 -15.59 -5.95 -2.25
CA PRO A 67 -15.10 -6.11 -0.89
C PRO A 67 -14.01 -7.17 -0.77
N TYR A 68 -13.15 -7.00 0.23
CA TYR A 68 -12.15 -7.98 0.62
C TYR A 68 -12.78 -9.25 1.19
N VAL A 69 -12.48 -10.37 0.56
CA VAL A 69 -13.00 -11.70 0.89
C VAL A 69 -11.90 -12.77 1.01
N SER A 70 -10.64 -12.40 0.78
CA SER A 70 -9.47 -13.27 0.92
C SER A 70 -8.93 -13.39 2.35
N GLY A 71 -9.74 -13.04 3.36
CA GLY A 71 -9.33 -13.07 4.77
C GLY A 71 -9.03 -14.47 5.33
N GLY A 72 -9.67 -15.51 4.80
CA GLY A 72 -9.38 -16.91 5.13
C GLY A 72 -8.32 -17.55 4.23
N GLY A 73 -7.70 -16.78 3.33
CA GLY A 73 -6.76 -17.27 2.32
C GLY A 73 -7.43 -17.71 1.02
N GLU A 74 -8.74 -17.53 0.87
CA GLU A 74 -9.45 -17.83 -0.36
C GLU A 74 -9.08 -16.85 -1.48
N GLU A 75 -8.89 -17.35 -2.70
CA GLU A 75 -8.60 -16.55 -3.89
C GLU A 75 -9.73 -16.69 -4.90
N PRO A 76 -10.84 -15.94 -4.73
CA PRO A 76 -11.93 -15.98 -5.70
C PRO A 76 -11.47 -15.43 -7.04
N ALA A 77 -12.04 -15.99 -8.12
CA ALA A 77 -11.75 -15.54 -9.48
C ALA A 77 -12.05 -14.05 -9.67
N CYS A 78 -11.24 -13.40 -10.53
CA CYS A 78 -11.43 -12.01 -10.92
C CYS A 78 -12.85 -11.74 -11.44
N LYS A 79 -13.43 -10.63 -10.97
CA LYS A 79 -14.64 -10.02 -11.54
C LYS A 79 -14.26 -8.64 -12.08
N PRO A 80 -13.93 -8.49 -13.38
CA PRO A 80 -13.38 -7.24 -13.89
C PRO A 80 -14.42 -6.14 -14.15
N HIS A 81 -15.72 -6.41 -13.94
CA HIS A 81 -16.81 -5.53 -14.35
C HIS A 81 -17.91 -5.46 -13.28
N GLY A 82 -18.71 -4.39 -13.31
CA GLY A 82 -19.84 -4.21 -12.39
C GLY A 82 -19.46 -3.56 -11.05
N HIS A 83 -18.26 -2.98 -10.97
CA HIS A 83 -17.74 -2.32 -9.78
C HIS A 83 -17.69 -0.80 -9.97
N GLU A 84 -17.82 -0.06 -8.86
CA GLU A 84 -17.79 1.40 -8.84
C GLU A 84 -16.32 1.85 -8.79
N VAL A 85 -15.94 2.78 -9.67
CA VAL A 85 -14.59 3.36 -9.68
C VAL A 85 -14.50 4.41 -8.58
N GLY A 86 -13.62 4.19 -7.60
CA GLY A 86 -13.40 5.10 -6.47
C GLY A 86 -12.24 6.06 -6.66
N ALA A 87 -11.23 5.67 -7.46
CA ALA A 87 -10.08 6.51 -7.79
C ALA A 87 -9.52 6.14 -9.16
N THR A 88 -8.74 7.05 -9.73
CA THR A 88 -7.95 6.80 -10.94
C THR A 88 -6.52 7.28 -10.79
N ILE A 89 -5.55 6.46 -11.21
CA ILE A 89 -4.13 6.81 -11.25
C ILE A 89 -3.61 6.78 -12.68
N THR A 90 -2.57 7.57 -12.95
CA THR A 90 -1.92 7.66 -14.27
C THR A 90 -0.53 7.04 -14.32
N GLY A 91 0.02 6.67 -13.16
CA GLY A 91 1.40 6.19 -13.02
C GLY A 91 1.79 6.03 -11.54
N HIS A 92 3.04 5.68 -11.33
CA HIS A 92 3.72 5.70 -10.03
C HIS A 92 5.13 6.27 -10.20
N VAL A 93 5.78 6.57 -9.08
CA VAL A 93 7.17 7.01 -9.03
C VAL A 93 7.90 6.25 -7.94
N ASP A 94 9.14 5.88 -8.21
CA ASP A 94 10.05 5.34 -7.20
C ASP A 94 10.80 6.48 -6.52
N ILE A 95 10.89 6.42 -5.20
CA ILE A 95 11.64 7.39 -4.40
C ILE A 95 13.05 6.82 -4.16
N PRO A 96 14.11 7.64 -4.22
CA PRO A 96 15.47 7.18 -3.90
C PRO A 96 15.56 6.50 -2.53
N HIS A 97 16.51 5.59 -2.38
CA HIS A 97 16.82 4.91 -1.11
C HIS A 97 17.54 5.86 -0.13
N ASP A 98 16.83 6.90 0.30
CA ASP A 98 17.30 7.97 1.16
C ASP A 98 16.13 8.42 2.06
N GLU A 99 16.28 8.25 3.38
CA GLU A 99 15.22 8.53 4.34
C GLU A 99 14.81 10.01 4.38
N ASP A 100 15.74 10.94 4.13
CA ASP A 100 15.44 12.37 4.07
C ASP A 100 14.65 12.73 2.81
N ALA A 101 14.98 12.08 1.68
CA ALA A 101 14.22 12.22 0.44
C ALA A 101 12.79 11.65 0.58
N ILE A 102 12.64 10.50 1.25
CA ILE A 102 11.34 9.89 1.56
C ILE A 102 10.54 10.80 2.51
N ALA A 103 11.15 11.32 3.57
CA ALA A 103 10.50 12.22 4.53
C ALA A 103 9.96 13.47 3.82
N LYS A 104 10.79 14.08 2.97
CA LYS A 104 10.40 15.24 2.17
C LYS A 104 9.25 14.91 1.24
N TYR A 105 9.33 13.81 0.50
CA TYR A 105 8.26 13.43 -0.41
C TYR A 105 6.94 13.19 0.34
N LEU A 106 7.01 12.49 1.47
CA LEU A 106 5.84 12.20 2.30
C LEU A 106 5.19 13.47 2.85
N ALA A 107 5.99 14.43 3.31
CA ALA A 107 5.48 15.71 3.81
C ALA A 107 4.78 16.54 2.72
N ASP A 108 5.32 16.51 1.50
CA ASP A 108 4.82 17.32 0.38
C ASP A 108 3.65 16.65 -0.36
N ASN A 109 3.59 15.31 -0.41
CA ASN A 109 2.69 14.56 -1.29
C ASN A 109 1.80 13.53 -0.57
N GLY A 110 2.04 13.25 0.71
CA GLY A 110 1.24 12.29 1.50
C GLY A 110 1.83 10.88 1.57
N PRO A 111 1.03 9.88 1.99
CA PRO A 111 1.52 8.55 2.36
C PRO A 111 2.28 7.81 1.25
N VAL A 112 3.29 7.02 1.64
CA VAL A 112 4.21 6.30 0.74
C VAL A 112 4.15 4.79 1.00
N ALA A 113 3.92 4.01 -0.04
CA ALA A 113 4.01 2.55 0.03
C ALA A 113 5.49 2.14 0.19
N VAL A 114 5.80 1.28 1.17
CA VAL A 114 7.17 0.79 1.41
C VAL A 114 7.18 -0.70 1.73
N ALA A 115 8.31 -1.34 1.42
CA ALA A 115 8.60 -2.69 1.87
C ALA A 115 9.50 -2.65 3.11
N VAL A 116 9.29 -3.57 4.05
CA VAL A 116 10.07 -3.72 5.28
C VAL A 116 10.39 -5.19 5.56
N ASP A 117 11.36 -5.42 6.45
CA ASP A 117 11.51 -6.68 7.15
C ASP A 117 10.64 -6.66 8.41
N ALA A 118 9.50 -7.35 8.37
CA ALA A 118 8.54 -7.38 9.47
C ALA A 118 8.83 -8.47 10.51
N THR A 119 10.00 -9.11 10.50
CA THR A 119 10.32 -10.21 11.43
C THR A 119 10.18 -9.78 12.90
N THR A 120 10.57 -8.55 13.23
CA THR A 120 10.43 -7.99 14.59
C THR A 120 8.99 -7.59 14.94
N PHE A 121 8.09 -7.43 13.95
CA PHE A 121 6.74 -6.91 14.21
C PHE A 121 5.88 -7.90 14.99
N MET A 122 6.18 -9.19 14.90
CA MET A 122 5.43 -10.25 15.60
C MET A 122 5.43 -10.10 17.13
N SER A 123 6.45 -9.48 17.71
CA SER A 123 6.56 -9.23 19.16
C SER A 123 6.28 -7.78 19.56
N TYR A 124 5.98 -6.91 18.60
CA TYR A 124 5.72 -5.50 18.85
C TYR A 124 4.39 -5.31 19.59
N SER A 125 4.41 -4.52 20.67
CA SER A 125 3.21 -4.20 21.47
C SER A 125 3.04 -2.71 21.75
N GLY A 126 3.96 -1.86 21.28
CA GLY A 126 3.92 -0.41 21.45
C GLY A 126 5.32 0.22 21.58
N GLY A 127 5.37 1.54 21.48
CA GLY A 127 6.60 2.33 21.58
C GLY A 127 7.32 2.51 20.24
N VAL A 128 8.60 2.89 20.30
CA VAL A 128 9.45 3.03 19.11
C VAL A 128 10.39 1.84 19.01
N VAL A 129 10.33 1.11 17.90
CA VAL A 129 11.27 0.02 17.61
C VAL A 129 12.64 0.62 17.29
N THR A 130 13.66 0.27 18.06
CA THR A 130 15.04 0.75 17.86
C THR A 130 16.00 -0.33 17.35
N SER A 131 15.59 -1.59 17.42
CA SER A 131 16.40 -2.75 17.03
C SER A 131 15.55 -3.69 16.17
N CYS A 132 15.26 -3.26 14.94
CA CYS A 132 14.52 -4.06 13.98
C CYS A 132 15.46 -5.01 13.23
N THR A 133 15.06 -6.27 13.07
CA THR A 133 15.64 -7.16 12.05
C THR A 133 15.52 -6.45 10.70
N SER A 134 16.63 -6.39 9.95
CA SER A 134 16.74 -5.61 8.71
C SER A 134 17.55 -6.39 7.68
N GLU A 135 17.20 -7.66 7.46
CA GLU A 135 17.97 -8.58 6.61
C GLU A 135 17.31 -8.82 5.26
N ALA A 136 15.99 -9.00 5.24
CA ALA A 136 15.26 -9.30 4.01
C ALA A 136 13.86 -8.69 4.01
N LEU A 137 13.52 -7.98 2.94
CA LEU A 137 12.17 -7.46 2.72
C LEU A 137 11.18 -8.61 2.58
N ASN A 138 10.13 -8.61 3.40
CA ASN A 138 9.12 -9.67 3.41
C ASN A 138 7.69 -9.16 3.58
N HIS A 139 7.48 -7.85 3.75
CA HIS A 139 6.17 -7.28 4.03
C HIS A 139 6.00 -5.88 3.45
N GLY A 140 4.84 -5.61 2.85
CA GLY A 140 4.45 -4.28 2.36
C GLY A 140 3.61 -3.54 3.38
N VAL A 141 3.94 -2.28 3.65
CA VAL A 141 3.25 -1.40 4.62
C VAL A 141 3.13 0.02 4.07
N LEU A 142 2.48 0.91 4.80
CA LEU A 142 2.28 2.30 4.37
C LEU A 142 2.91 3.28 5.38
N LEU A 143 3.87 4.08 4.94
CA LEU A 143 4.37 5.22 5.71
C LEU A 143 3.34 6.35 5.70
N VAL A 144 2.92 6.80 6.88
CA VAL A 144 1.88 7.84 7.03
C VAL A 144 2.38 9.08 7.77
N GLY A 145 3.61 9.07 8.27
CA GLY A 145 4.18 10.21 8.98
C GLY A 145 5.54 9.89 9.60
N TYR A 146 6.15 10.92 10.19
CA TYR A 146 7.38 10.83 10.98
C TYR A 146 7.40 11.89 12.08
N ASN A 147 8.31 11.73 13.03
CA ASN A 147 8.59 12.73 14.06
C ASN A 147 10.10 12.82 14.28
N ASP A 148 10.72 13.86 13.74
CA ASP A 148 12.15 14.17 13.84
C ASP A 148 12.53 14.81 15.18
N SER A 149 11.55 15.38 15.88
CA SER A 149 11.72 16.11 17.14
C SER A 149 11.69 15.18 18.37
N SER A 150 11.31 13.92 18.18
CA SER A 150 11.35 12.88 19.21
C SER A 150 12.78 12.38 19.48
N LYS A 151 12.98 11.74 20.64
CA LYS A 151 14.24 11.08 21.02
C LYS A 151 13.95 9.64 21.47
N PRO A 152 14.16 8.62 20.62
CA PRO A 152 14.65 8.71 19.23
C PRO A 152 13.59 9.25 18.25
N PRO A 153 14.00 9.78 17.09
CA PRO A 153 13.09 10.07 15.99
C PRO A 153 12.47 8.76 15.45
N TYR A 154 11.30 8.84 14.82
CA TYR A 154 10.58 7.65 14.35
C TYR A 154 9.69 7.89 13.14
N TRP A 155 9.44 6.81 12.40
CA TRP A 155 8.40 6.70 11.39
C TRP A 155 7.08 6.22 12.00
N ILE A 156 5.96 6.61 11.39
CA ILE A 156 4.62 6.11 11.69
C ILE A 156 4.19 5.26 10.50
N ILE A 157 3.95 3.97 10.75
CA ILE A 157 3.61 2.98 9.73
C ILE A 157 2.20 2.46 10.00
N LYS A 158 1.34 2.49 8.96
CA LYS A 158 0.07 1.75 8.92
C LYS A 158 0.36 0.34 8.41
N ASN A 159 -0.07 -0.65 9.18
CA ASN A 159 -0.01 -2.08 8.89
C ASN A 159 -1.40 -2.68 9.04
#